data_AF-A0A7I0JQD7-F1
#
_entry.id   AF-A0A7I0JQD7-F1
#
_cell.length_a   1.000
_cell.length_b   1.000
_cell.length_c   1.000
_cell.angle_alpha   90.00
_cell.angle_beta   90.00
_cell.angle_gamma   90.00
#
_symmetry.space_group_name_H-M   'P 1'
#
loop_
_entity.id
_entity.type
_entity.pdbx_description
1 polymer ?
#
loop_
_entity_poly.entity_id
_entity_poly.type
_entity_poly.pdbx_seq_one_letter_code
_entity_poly.pdbx_strand_id
1 'polypeptide(L)'
;SAVPFGPSGPIGRPEPVLDLPYHLSYPFVFERDGEVWMVPESCANRTVDLYRATAFPGGWVKEATLLSDIVASDATLVEHGGMWWLFATVRDGEGTARDGGGAFSDELHLWSAP
;
A
#
# COMPACT_ATOMS: atom_id res chain seq x y z
N SER A 1 3.98 11.40 2.29
CA SER A 1 5.04 12.32 2.73
C SER A 1 5.66 11.79 4.01
N ALA A 2 6.84 12.28 4.40
CA ALA A 2 7.50 11.91 5.65
C ALA A 2 8.01 13.16 6.40
N VAL A 3 8.03 13.09 7.73
CA VAL A 3 8.61 14.10 8.63
C VAL A 3 9.26 13.40 9.81
N PRO A 4 10.47 13.80 10.24
CA PRO A 4 11.06 13.26 11.46
C PRO A 4 10.16 13.53 12.67
N PHE A 5 10.11 12.60 13.61
CA PHE A 5 9.31 12.73 14.84
C PHE A 5 10.23 12.74 16.06
N GLY A 6 10.21 13.83 16.81
CA GLY A 6 10.97 13.98 18.05
C GLY A 6 10.10 13.78 19.30
N PRO A 7 10.68 13.95 20.50
CA PRO A 7 9.96 13.77 21.77
C PRO A 7 8.74 14.68 21.95
N SER A 8 8.69 15.81 21.24
CA SER A 8 7.61 16.80 21.29
C SER A 8 6.73 16.84 20.04
N GLY A 9 6.88 15.88 19.11
CA GLY A 9 6.11 15.85 17.87
C GLY A 9 6.94 15.97 16.59
N PRO A 10 6.28 16.22 15.44
CA PRO A 10 6.94 16.37 14.14
C PRO A 10 7.95 17.51 14.13
N ILE A 11 9.13 17.26 13.57
CA ILE A 11 10.20 18.24 13.39
C ILE A 11 10.15 18.72 11.93
N GLY A 12 9.51 19.87 11.70
CA GLY A 12 9.39 20.47 10.37
C GLY A 12 8.07 20.16 9.68
N ARG A 13 8.07 20.21 8.34
CA ARG A 13 6.90 19.94 7.50
C ARG A 13 7.03 18.55 6.85
N PRO A 14 5.92 17.82 6.65
CA PRO A 14 5.94 16.60 5.85
C PRO A 14 6.33 16.90 4.41
N GLU A 15 7.38 16.23 3.93
CA GLU A 15 7.85 16.35 2.55
C GLU A 15 7.40 15.13 1.73
N PRO A 16 6.95 15.28 0.48
CA PRO A 16 6.67 14.16 -0.40
C PRO A 16 7.90 13.24 -0.54
N VAL A 17 7.69 11.93 -0.42
CA VAL A 17 8.76 10.91 -0.57
C VAL A 17 8.51 9.96 -1.74
N LEU A 18 7.27 9.89 -2.20
CA LEU A 18 6.82 9.23 -3.42
C LEU A 18 5.72 10.12 -4.01
N ASP A 19 5.83 10.43 -5.30
CA ASP A 19 4.87 11.23 -6.05
C ASP A 19 4.63 10.58 -7.41
N LEU A 20 3.36 10.30 -7.72
CA LEU A 20 2.91 9.57 -8.91
C LEU A 20 1.66 10.29 -9.46
N PRO A 21 1.33 10.12 -10.76
CA PRO A 21 0.22 10.85 -11.40
C PRO A 21 -1.18 10.36 -10.96
N TYR A 22 -1.31 9.75 -9.78
CA TYR A 22 -2.53 9.22 -9.20
C TYR A 22 -2.50 9.27 -7.68
N HIS A 23 -3.67 9.11 -7.05
CA HIS A 23 -3.82 9.16 -5.60
C HIS A 23 -3.06 8.01 -4.91
N LEU A 24 -2.31 8.38 -3.87
CA LEU A 24 -1.60 7.47 -2.97
C LEU A 24 -2.01 7.74 -1.53
N SER A 25 -2.27 6.69 -0.77
CA SER A 25 -2.69 6.74 0.64
C SER A 25 -2.07 5.57 1.41
N TYR A 26 -2.27 5.58 2.73
CA TYR A 26 -2.02 4.45 3.64
C TYR A 26 -0.77 3.61 3.30
N PRO A 27 0.44 4.21 3.36
CA PRO A 27 1.65 3.48 3.05
C PRO A 27 1.92 2.43 4.14
N PHE A 28 1.82 1.15 3.79
CA PHE A 28 2.26 0.06 4.63
C PHE A 28 3.78 -0.11 4.48
N VAL A 29 4.55 0.24 5.51
CA VAL A 29 6.02 0.23 5.50
C VAL A 29 6.56 -0.83 6.44
N PHE A 30 7.52 -1.63 5.99
CA PHE A 30 8.12 -2.72 6.78
C PHE A 30 9.58 -2.98 6.41
N GLU A 31 10.33 -3.62 7.32
CA GLU A 31 11.72 -4.03 7.10
C GLU A 31 11.80 -5.54 6.83
N ARG A 32 12.62 -5.94 5.84
CA ARG A 32 12.93 -7.34 5.56
C ARG A 32 14.31 -7.44 4.91
N ASP A 33 15.14 -8.36 5.41
CA ASP A 33 16.50 -8.62 4.90
C ASP A 33 17.41 -7.38 4.85
N GLY A 34 17.24 -6.45 5.80
CA GLY A 34 18.03 -5.22 5.87
C GLY A 34 17.58 -4.12 4.91
N GLU A 35 16.51 -4.35 4.15
CA GLU A 35 15.91 -3.38 3.23
C GLU A 35 14.58 -2.86 3.80
N VAL A 36 14.22 -1.62 3.44
CA VAL A 36 12.92 -1.03 3.79
C VAL A 36 11.99 -1.06 2.58
N TRP A 37 10.79 -1.57 2.80
CA TRP A 37 9.79 -1.81 1.79
C TRP A 37 8.53 -0.99 2.06
N MET A 38 7.77 -0.68 1.01
CA MET A 38 6.49 0.01 1.10
C MET A 38 5.48 -0.59 0.12
N VAL A 39 4.26 -0.79 0.60
CA VAL A 39 3.07 -1.04 -0.22
C VAL A 39 2.10 0.11 0.01
N PRO A 40 2.00 1.10 -0.91
CA PRO A 40 1.01 2.15 -0.79
C PRO A 40 -0.36 1.69 -1.29
N GLU A 41 -1.42 2.25 -0.71
CA GLU A 41 -2.74 2.16 -1.33
C GLU A 41 -2.74 2.96 -2.64
N SER A 42 -3.09 2.30 -3.75
CA SER A 42 -3.13 2.89 -5.08
C SER A 42 -4.37 2.47 -5.88
N CYS A 43 -5.54 2.46 -5.22
CA CYS A 43 -6.85 2.10 -5.80
C CYS A 43 -7.10 2.66 -7.21
N ALA A 44 -6.78 3.94 -7.43
CA ALA A 44 -6.97 4.62 -8.71
C ALA A 44 -6.11 4.04 -9.85
N ASN A 45 -4.96 3.44 -9.51
CA ASN A 45 -4.06 2.79 -10.46
C ASN A 45 -4.41 1.30 -10.70
N ARG A 46 -5.39 0.75 -9.98
CA ARG A 46 -5.83 -0.65 -10.06
C ARG A 46 -4.73 -1.69 -9.81
N THR A 47 -3.78 -1.37 -8.93
CA THR A 47 -2.63 -2.23 -8.60
C THR A 47 -2.36 -2.25 -7.11
N VAL A 48 -1.74 -3.33 -6.64
CA VAL A 48 -0.99 -3.35 -5.38
C VAL A 48 0.48 -3.49 -5.74
N ASP A 49 1.26 -2.44 -5.48
CA ASP A 49 2.65 -2.34 -5.90
C ASP A 49 3.60 -2.40 -4.69
N LEU A 50 4.75 -3.06 -4.88
CA LEU A 50 5.81 -3.16 -3.89
C LEU A 50 6.96 -2.24 -4.28
N TYR A 51 7.36 -1.38 -3.34
CA TYR A 51 8.47 -0.46 -3.48
C TYR A 51 9.57 -0.79 -2.47
N ARG A 52 10.82 -0.54 -2.84
CA ARG A 52 11.99 -0.60 -1.94
C ARG A 52 12.64 0.78 -1.85
N ALA A 53 13.04 1.18 -0.65
CA ALA A 53 13.73 2.44 -0.44
C ALA A 53 15.23 2.30 -0.75
N THR A 54 15.77 3.19 -1.58
CA THR A 54 17.22 3.32 -1.77
C THR A 54 17.85 4.29 -0.76
N ALA A 55 17.04 5.14 -0.13
CA ALA A 55 17.47 6.16 0.82
C ALA A 55 16.31 6.52 1.77
N PHE A 56 15.90 5.55 2.59
CA PHE A 56 14.77 5.71 3.51
C PHE A 56 14.89 7.01 4.35
N PRO A 57 13.82 7.83 4.50
CA PRO A 57 12.41 7.54 4.17
C PRO A 57 11.98 7.82 2.72
N GLY A 58 12.93 8.14 1.82
CA GLY A 58 12.67 8.39 0.41
C GLY A 58 13.39 7.40 -0.52
N GLY A 59 13.54 7.81 -1.79
CA GLY A 59 14.21 7.00 -2.80
C GLY A 59 13.45 5.72 -3.13
N TRP A 60 12.12 5.77 -3.17
CA TRP A 60 11.30 4.60 -3.46
C TRP A 60 11.41 4.18 -4.92
N VAL A 61 11.81 2.93 -5.15
CA VAL A 61 11.86 2.29 -6.46
C VAL A 61 10.83 1.17 -6.48
N LYS A 62 9.98 1.15 -7.52
CA LYS A 62 9.01 0.07 -7.73
C LYS A 62 9.75 -1.21 -8.10
N GLU A 63 9.60 -2.25 -7.29
CA GLU A 63 10.24 -3.56 -7.49
C GLU A 63 9.28 -4.57 -8.14
N ALA A 64 8.00 -4.55 -7.77
CA ALA A 64 7.01 -5.48 -8.33
C ALA A 64 5.59 -4.92 -8.29
N THR A 65 4.72 -5.50 -9.13
CA THR A 65 3.25 -5.43 -8.97
C THR A 65 2.79 -6.76 -8.39
N LEU A 66 2.27 -6.76 -7.17
CA LEU A 66 1.80 -7.95 -6.46
C LEU A 66 0.41 -8.39 -6.93
N LEU A 67 -0.46 -7.43 -7.20
CA LEU A 67 -1.80 -7.64 -7.76
C LEU A 67 -2.08 -6.59 -8.84
N SER A 68 -2.75 -7.00 -9.92
CA SER A 68 -3.13 -6.14 -11.04
C SER A 68 -4.61 -6.26 -11.37
N ASP A 69 -5.17 -5.21 -11.96
CA ASP A 69 -6.57 -5.12 -12.38
C ASP A 69 -7.57 -5.26 -11.23
N ILE A 70 -7.22 -4.71 -10.07
CA ILE A 70 -8.01 -4.78 -8.83
C ILE A 70 -8.13 -3.41 -8.19
N VAL A 71 -9.30 -3.07 -7.65
CA VAL A 71 -9.48 -1.88 -6.81
C VAL A 71 -9.35 -2.32 -5.36
N ALA A 72 -8.15 -2.17 -4.79
CA ALA A 72 -7.80 -2.63 -3.45
C ALA A 72 -7.38 -1.47 -2.54
N SER A 73 -7.92 -1.45 -1.33
CA SER A 73 -7.65 -0.48 -0.26
C SER A 73 -6.97 -1.15 0.93
N ASP A 74 -6.23 -0.34 1.70
CA ASP A 74 -5.59 -0.74 2.97
C ASP A 74 -4.71 -2.01 2.90
N ALA A 75 -4.01 -2.19 1.78
CA ALA A 75 -3.15 -3.36 1.52
C ALA A 75 -2.07 -3.55 2.61
N THR A 76 -2.12 -4.69 3.30
CA THR A 76 -1.26 -5.00 4.45
C THR A 76 -0.63 -6.38 4.30
N LEU A 77 0.69 -6.48 4.51
CA LEU A 77 1.43 -7.75 4.45
C LEU A 77 1.82 -8.25 5.84
N VAL A 78 1.78 -9.56 6.04
CA VAL A 78 2.39 -10.23 7.20
C VAL A 78 3.05 -11.54 6.78
N GLU A 79 4.24 -11.80 7.31
CA GLU A 79 4.89 -13.10 7.23
C GLU A 79 4.46 -13.93 8.45
N HIS A 80 3.79 -15.06 8.22
CA HIS A 80 3.32 -15.94 9.30
C HIS A 80 3.38 -17.40 8.87
N GLY A 81 4.06 -18.23 9.66
CA GLY A 81 4.17 -19.66 9.41
C GLY A 81 4.95 -20.04 8.16
N GLY A 82 5.92 -19.20 7.75
CA GLY A 82 6.69 -19.40 6.51
C GLY A 82 5.88 -19.10 5.23
N MET A 83 4.82 -18.31 5.36
CA MET A 83 3.98 -17.85 4.26
C MET A 83 3.80 -16.33 4.38
N TRP A 84 3.76 -15.66 3.24
CA TRP A 84 3.25 -14.30 3.13
C TRP A 84 1.73 -14.31 3.02
N TRP A 85 1.11 -13.36 3.71
CA TRP A 85 -0.31 -13.09 3.64
C TRP A 85 -0.52 -11.62 3.30
N LEU A 86 -1.32 -11.35 2.27
CA LEU A 86 -1.73 -10.01 1.86
C LEU A 86 -3.21 -9.84 2.15
N PHE A 87 -3.56 -8.84 2.94
CA PHE A 87 -4.93 -8.45 3.25
C PHE A 87 -5.24 -7.14 2.54
N ALA A 88 -6.42 -7.02 1.94
CA ALA A 88 -6.92 -5.75 1.44
C ALA A 88 -8.45 -5.76 1.40
N THR A 89 -9.06 -4.59 1.54
CA THR A 89 -10.47 -4.44 1.15
C THR A 89 -10.55 -4.28 -0.36
N VAL A 90 -11.53 -4.94 -0.99
CA VAL A 90 -11.64 -4.95 -2.45
C VAL A 90 -13.01 -4.45 -2.85
N ARG A 91 -13.05 -3.73 -3.99
CA ARG A 91 -14.29 -3.39 -4.65
C ARG A 91 -14.46 -4.22 -5.91
N ASP A 92 -15.55 -4.99 -5.96
CA ASP A 92 -15.98 -5.70 -7.16
C ASP A 92 -16.21 -4.74 -8.33
N GLY A 93 -15.53 -5.02 -9.43
CA GLY A 93 -15.54 -4.21 -10.64
C GLY A 93 -16.28 -4.88 -11.78
N GLU A 94 -17.61 -4.89 -11.74
CA GLU A 94 -18.52 -4.86 -12.91
C GLU A 94 -19.89 -4.36 -12.42
N GLY A 95 -20.01 -3.04 -12.23
CA GLY A 95 -21.26 -2.46 -11.78
C GLY A 95 -21.25 -0.96 -11.99
N THR A 96 -21.91 -0.51 -13.07
CA THR A 96 -22.44 0.86 -13.13
C THR A 96 -23.09 1.16 -11.79
N ALA A 97 -22.90 2.37 -11.26
CA ALA A 97 -23.35 2.84 -9.95
C ALA A 97 -24.90 2.85 -9.75
N ARG A 98 -25.59 1.75 -10.07
CA ARG A 98 -27.04 1.66 -10.06
C ARG A 98 -27.61 0.56 -9.18
N ASP A 99 -26.88 -0.50 -8.84
CA ASP A 99 -27.39 -1.48 -7.87
C ASP A 99 -26.22 -2.07 -7.06
N GLY A 100 -26.04 -1.62 -5.82
CA GLY A 100 -25.19 -2.32 -4.83
C GLY A 100 -23.71 -1.99 -4.80
N GLY A 101 -23.30 -0.75 -5.08
CA GLY A 101 -21.92 -0.31 -4.87
C GLY A 101 -21.51 -0.40 -3.40
N GLY A 102 -20.89 -1.52 -3.02
CA GLY A 102 -20.30 -1.72 -1.70
C GLY A 102 -19.28 -0.62 -1.40
N ALA A 103 -19.25 -0.20 -0.14
CA ALA A 103 -18.25 0.74 0.34
C ALA A 103 -16.86 0.07 0.33
N PHE A 104 -15.78 0.86 0.46
CA PHE A 104 -14.41 0.36 0.65
C PHE A 104 -14.24 -0.58 1.86
N SER A 105 -15.30 -0.88 2.60
CA SER A 105 -15.32 -1.62 3.86
C SER A 105 -15.99 -3.00 3.79
N ASP A 106 -16.61 -3.38 2.67
CA ASP A 106 -17.63 -4.43 2.72
C ASP A 106 -17.09 -5.84 2.39
N GLU A 107 -15.92 -5.94 1.74
CA GLU A 107 -15.30 -7.21 1.37
C GLU A 107 -13.80 -7.22 1.70
N LEU A 108 -13.38 -8.21 2.49
CA LEU A 108 -11.99 -8.46 2.85
C LEU A 108 -11.46 -9.64 2.03
N HIS A 109 -10.40 -9.39 1.26
CA HIS A 109 -9.71 -10.41 0.50
C HIS A 109 -8.37 -10.76 1.14
N LEU A 110 -7.97 -12.01 0.96
CA LEU A 110 -6.72 -12.56 1.46
C LEU A 110 -6.03 -13.35 0.35
N TRP A 111 -4.79 -13.00 0.07
CA TRP A 111 -3.89 -13.75 -0.80
C TRP A 111 -2.74 -14.32 0.02
N SER A 112 -2.21 -15.46 -0.39
CA SER A 112 -1.03 -16.05 0.25
C SER A 112 -0.03 -16.57 -0.76
N ALA A 113 1.24 -16.52 -0.39
CA ALA A 113 2.35 -17.07 -1.16
C ALA A 113 3.43 -17.61 -0.20
N PRO A 114 4.17 -18.68 -0.57
CA PRO A 114 5.37 -19.10 0.16
C PRO A 114 6.44 -18.01 0.21
#